data_AF-A0A8S9RJF6-F1
#
_entry.id   AF-A0A8S9RJF6-F1
#
_cell.length_a   1.000
_cell.length_b   1.000
_cell.length_c   1.000
_cell.angle_alpha   90.00
_cell.angle_beta   90.00
_cell.angle_gamma   90.00
#
_symmetry.space_group_name_H-M   'P 1'
#
loop_
_entity.id
_entity.type
_entity.pdbx_description
1 polymer ?
#
loop_
_entity_poly.entity_id
_entity_poly.type
_entity_poly.pdbx_seq_one_letter_code
_entity_poly.pdbx_strand_id
1 'polypeptide(L)' 'MLSSLLSPSLHYTTSQIAVLLHKIEYWSLDHATNERNVAANMIAGSVATGHWYQSYIASQGPAWLYSLLSLEARS' A
#
# COMPACT_ATOMS: atom_id res chain seq x y z
N MET A 1 2.33 14.70 -23.12
CA MET A 1 2.61 15.62 -22.00
C MET A 1 1.44 15.57 -21.03
N LEU A 2 1.57 14.84 -19.91
CA LEU A 2 0.52 14.69 -18.87
C LEU A 2 0.96 15.28 -17.52
N SER A 3 2.13 15.92 -17.47
CA SER A 3 2.80 16.34 -16.23
C SER A 3 2.30 17.67 -15.66
N SER A 4 1.57 18.49 -16.40
CA SER A 4 1.29 19.88 -16.03
C SER A 4 0.00 20.12 -15.23
N LEU A 5 -0.76 19.08 -14.86
CA LEU A 5 -2.04 19.21 -14.15
C LEU A 5 -2.03 18.61 -12.73
N LEU A 6 -0.91 18.05 -12.29
CA LEU A 6 -0.82 17.41 -10.98
C LEU A 6 -0.47 18.46 -9.93
N SER A 7 -1.20 18.47 -8.81
CA SER A 7 -0.87 19.29 -7.64
C SER A 7 0.63 19.17 -7.32
N PRO A 8 1.34 20.26 -6.95
CA PRO A 8 2.76 20.21 -6.61
C PRO A 8 3.10 19.12 -5.57
N SER A 9 2.17 18.85 -4.66
CA SER A 9 2.26 17.77 -3.66
C SER A 9 2.30 16.37 -4.27
N LEU A 10 1.53 16.14 -5.34
CA LEU A 10 1.49 14.86 -6.06
C LEU A 10 2.75 14.67 -6.90
N HIS A 11 3.25 15.74 -7.53
CA HIS A 11 4.55 15.70 -8.23
C HIS A 11 5.70 15.33 -7.28
N TYR A 12 5.73 15.96 -6.09
CA TYR A 12 6.74 15.64 -5.09
C TYR A 12 6.65 14.17 -4.66
N THR A 13 5.45 13.68 -4.32
CA THR A 13 5.25 12.31 -3.85
C THR A 13 5.61 11.26 -4.91
N THR A 14 5.19 11.47 -6.16
CA THR A 14 5.50 10.56 -7.27
C THR A 14 7.00 10.52 -7.57
N SER A 15 7.70 11.65 -7.46
CA SER A 15 9.16 11.71 -7.62
C SER A 15 9.88 10.90 -6.53
N GLN A 16 9.43 11.00 -5.28
CA GLN A 16 9.98 10.22 -4.17
C GLN A 16 9.74 8.72 -4.35
N ILE A 17 8.55 8.32 -4.81
CA ILE A 17 8.24 6.93 -5.14
C ILE A 17 9.16 6.42 -6.25
N ALA A 18 9.36 7.19 -7.33
CA ALA A 18 10.24 6.80 -8.43
C ALA A 18 11.70 6.57 -7.96
N VAL A 19 12.23 7.44 -7.11
CA VAL A 19 13.58 7.29 -6.52
C VAL A 19 13.70 6.00 -5.70
N LEU A 20 12.65 5.60 -4.99
CA LEU A 20 12.65 4.36 -4.21
C LEU A 20 12.55 3.12 -5.12
N LEU A 21 11.69 3.17 -6.14
CA LEU A 21 11.53 2.09 -7.11
C LEU A 21 12.82 1.84 -7.91
N HIS A 22 13.61 2.87 -8.20
CA HIS A 22 14.93 2.72 -8.83
C HIS A 22 15.93 1.89 -8.01
N LYS A 23 15.69 1.67 -6.72
CA LYS A 23 16.53 0.80 -5.87
C LYS A 23 16.14 -0.68 -5.96
N ILE A 24 15.03 -1.00 -6.64
CA ILE A 24 14.54 -2.35 -6.83
C ILE A 24 14.88 -2.77 -8.26
N GLU A 25 15.63 -3.85 -8.41
CA GLU A 25 16.14 -4.32 -9.71
C GLU A 25 15.02 -4.60 -10.72
N TYR A 26 13.92 -5.18 -10.24
CA TYR A 26 12.72 -5.46 -11.04
C TYR A 26 11.48 -5.14 -10.23
N TRP A 27 10.58 -4.33 -10.80
CA TRP A 27 9.28 -4.02 -10.21
C TRP A 27 8.22 -3.86 -11.30
N SER A 28 6.97 -4.18 -10.96
CA SER A 28 5.78 -3.84 -11.74
C SER A 28 4.76 -3.16 -10.83
N LEU A 29 3.81 -2.46 -11.45
CA LEU A 29 2.65 -1.90 -10.77
C LEU A 29 1.41 -2.35 -11.53
N ASP A 30 0.55 -3.09 -10.84
CA ASP A 30 -0.68 -3.62 -11.39
C ASP A 30 -1.88 -2.99 -10.69
N HIS A 31 -2.89 -2.61 -11.46
CA HIS A 31 -4.13 -2.08 -10.92
C HIS A 31 -4.97 -3.22 -10.33
N ALA A 32 -5.29 -3.13 -9.03
CA ALA A 32 -6.21 -4.03 -8.35
C ALA A 32 -7.54 -3.32 -8.05
N THR A 33 -8.66 -4.03 -8.21
CA THR A 33 -9.96 -3.53 -7.74
C THR A 33 -10.02 -3.55 -6.21
N ASN A 34 -10.95 -2.80 -5.62
CA ASN A 34 -11.08 -2.71 -4.16
C ASN A 34 -11.31 -4.09 -3.52
N GLU A 35 -12.04 -4.97 -4.19
CA GLU A 35 -12.34 -6.34 -3.74
C GLU A 35 -11.12 -7.26 -3.76
N ARG A 36 -10.07 -6.87 -4.49
CA ARG A 36 -8.79 -7.58 -4.56
C ARG A 36 -7.68 -6.92 -3.75
N ASN A 37 -7.91 -5.72 -3.21
CA ASN A 37 -6.95 -4.97 -2.40
C ASN A 37 -7.41 -4.89 -0.94
N VAL A 38 -7.98 -5.99 -0.43
CA VAL A 38 -8.69 -6.03 0.86
C VAL A 38 -7.73 -5.74 2.02
N ALA A 39 -6.56 -6.36 2.05
CA ALA A 39 -5.58 -6.12 3.10
C ALA A 39 -5.15 -4.65 3.22
N ALA A 40 -4.81 -3.99 2.10
CA ALA A 40 -4.42 -2.59 2.11
C ALA A 40 -5.57 -1.67 2.57
N ASN A 41 -6.80 -1.94 2.11
CA ASN A 41 -7.99 -1.21 2.52
C ASN A 41 -8.27 -1.37 4.03
N MET A 42 -8.14 -2.57 4.56
CA MET A 42 -8.33 -2.83 6.00
C MET A 42 -7.28 -2.13 6.87
N ILE A 43 -6.02 -2.13 6.45
CA ILE A 43 -4.95 -1.38 7.15
C ILE A 43 -5.24 0.13 7.14
N ALA A 44 -5.63 0.67 5.98
CA ALA A 44 -5.97 2.09 5.87
C ALA A 44 -7.15 2.45 6.79
N GLY A 45 -8.21 1.64 6.79
CA GLY A 45 -9.38 1.84 7.64
C GLY A 45 -9.07 1.73 9.14
N SER A 46 -8.24 0.76 9.54
CA SER A 46 -7.87 0.59 10.95
C SER A 46 -7.09 1.79 11.49
N VAL A 47 -6.25 2.42 10.67
CA VAL A 47 -5.51 3.62 11.07
C VAL A 47 -6.39 4.88 11.00
N ALA A 48 -7.06 5.11 9.87
CA ALA A 48 -7.77 6.36 9.60
C ALA A 48 -9.06 6.52 10.40
N THR A 49 -9.80 5.43 10.60
CA THR A 49 -11.10 5.45 11.30
C THR A 49 -10.98 4.78 12.66
N GLY A 50 -10.27 3.64 12.71
CA GLY A 50 -10.07 2.89 13.94
C GLY A 50 -9.08 3.52 14.91
N HIS A 51 -8.21 4.42 14.43
CA HIS A 51 -7.10 4.99 15.21
C HIS A 51 -6.16 3.92 15.82
N TRP A 52 -6.05 2.77 15.16
CA TRP A 52 -5.21 1.66 15.60
C TRP A 52 -3.79 1.82 15.07
N TYR A 53 -2.93 2.40 15.89
CA TYR A 53 -1.51 2.56 15.60
C TYR A 53 -0.72 1.35 16.08
N GLN A 54 -0.42 0.45 15.16
CA GLN A 54 0.28 -0.81 15.41
C GLN A 54 1.26 -1.12 14.27
N SER A 55 2.17 -2.06 14.50
CA SER A 55 3.13 -2.45 13.46
C SER A 55 2.50 -3.48 12.52
N TYR A 56 2.25 -3.10 11.27
CA TYR A 56 1.65 -3.97 10.25
C TYR A 56 2.68 -4.81 9.46
N ILE A 57 3.97 -4.59 9.70
CA ILE A 57 5.09 -5.25 8.99
C ILE A 57 5.99 -6.08 9.92
N ALA A 58 5.73 -6.07 11.23
CA ALA A 58 6.52 -6.84 12.20
C ALA A 58 6.02 -8.30 12.31
N SER A 59 6.91 -9.18 12.75
CA SER A 59 6.60 -10.60 13.05
C SER A 59 5.50 -10.79 14.11
N GLN A 60 5.20 -9.76 14.91
CA GLN A 60 4.09 -9.72 15.86
C GLN A 60 3.00 -8.72 15.42
N GLY A 61 2.79 -8.57 14.12
CA GLY A 61 1.70 -7.78 13.57
C GLY A 61 0.32 -8.34 13.96
N PRO A 62 -0.75 -7.63 13.60
CA PRO A 62 -2.09 -8.01 14.03
C PRO A 62 -2.48 -9.39 13.52
N ALA A 63 -3.01 -10.25 14.41
CA ALA A 63 -3.40 -11.62 14.06
C ALA A 63 -4.41 -11.68 12.89
N TRP A 64 -5.28 -10.68 12.80
CA TRP A 64 -6.22 -10.54 11.68
C TRP A 64 -5.51 -10.33 10.34
N LEU A 65 -4.42 -9.55 10.31
CA LEU A 65 -3.68 -9.26 9.08
C LEU A 65 -2.96 -10.52 8.59
N TYR A 66 -2.32 -11.26 9.50
CA TYR A 66 -1.68 -12.52 9.16
C TYR A 66 -2.67 -13.53 8.55
N SER A 67 -3.87 -13.63 9.17
CA SER A 67 -4.93 -14.52 8.71
C SER A 67 -5.44 -14.12 7.32
N LEU A 68 -5.60 -12.82 7.08
CA LEU A 68 -6.06 -12.27 5.81
C LEU A 68 -5.04 -12.49 4.68
N LEU A 69 -3.77 -12.16 4.90
CA LEU A 69 -2.71 -12.37 3.92
C LEU A 69 -2.54 -13.86 3.57
N SER A 70 -2.67 -14.74 4.57
CA SER A 70 -2.65 -16.18 4.33
C SER A 70 -3.81 -16.65 3.45
N LEU A 71 -4.97 -16.00 3.52
CA LEU A 71 -6.13 -16.29 2.69
C LEU A 71 -5.92 -15.77 1.26
N GLU A 72 -5.46 -14.52 1.11
CA GLU A 72 -5.15 -13.92 -0.20
C GLU A 72 -4.06 -14.70 -0.97
N ALA A 73 -3.04 -15.22 -0.27
CA ALA A 73 -1.98 -16.01 -0.90
C ALA A 73 -2.45 -17.37 -1.45
N ARG A 74 -3.64 -17.85 -1.06
CA ARG A 74 -4.20 -19.14 -1.51
C ARG A 74 -5.20 -19.00 -2.65
N SER A 75 -5.63 -17.78 -2.96
CA SER A 75 -6.58 -17.43 -4.03
C SER A 75 -5.87 -17.01 -5.32
#